data_AF-A0A9P0MWL3-F1
#
_entry.id   AF-A0A9P0MWL3-F1
#
_cell.length_a   1.000
_cell.length_b   1.000
_cell.length_c   1.000
_cell.angle_alpha   90.00
_cell.angle_beta   90.00
_cell.angle_gamma   90.00
#
_symmetry.space_group_name_H-M   'P 1'
#
loop_
_entity.id
_entity.type
_entity.pdbx_description
1 polymer ?
#
loop_
_entity_poly.entity_id
_entity_poly.type
_entity_poly.pdbx_seq_one_letter_code
_entity_poly.pdbx_strand_id
1 'polypeptide(L)' 'MRFIFILAFIACLIAVATSAHCPLGCKRNYKPVCGKKLVKGYWKKKTFSNDCEMRNENECYGGEYIPCSEDYED' A
#
# COMPACT_ATOMS: atom_id res chain seq x y z
N MET A 1 18.84 -31.55 -14.10
CA MET A 1 18.19 -31.91 -12.81
C MET A 1 18.75 -31.10 -11.64
N ARG A 2 20.07 -31.06 -11.43
CA ARG A 2 20.72 -30.33 -10.31
C ARG A 2 20.54 -28.80 -10.37
N PHE A 3 20.54 -28.21 -11.56
CA PHE A 3 20.26 -26.78 -11.75
C PHE A 3 18.81 -26.38 -11.47
N ILE A 4 17.85 -27.29 -11.65
CA ILE A 4 16.42 -27.00 -11.41
C ILE A 4 16.17 -26.79 -9.92
N PHE A 5 16.79 -27.62 -9.06
CA PHE A 5 16.71 -27.45 -7.61
C PHE A 5 17.34 -26.14 -7.14
N ILE A 6 18.45 -25.71 -7.75
CA ILE A 6 19.13 -24.45 -7.43
C ILE A 6 18.25 -23.26 -7.83
N LEU A 7 17.66 -23.30 -9.03
CA LEU A 7 16.74 -22.25 -9.50
C LEU A 7 15.48 -22.16 -8.63
N ALA A 8 14.90 -23.29 -8.21
CA ALA A 8 13.76 -23.31 -7.30
C ALA A 8 14.13 -22.75 -5.91
N PHE A 9 15.31 -23.06 -5.38
CA PHE A 9 15.78 -22.51 -4.12
C PHE A 9 16.00 -21.00 -4.19
N ILE A 10 16.63 -20.52 -5.27
CA ILE A 10 16.86 -19.09 -5.50
C ILE A 10 15.52 -18.34 -5.66
N ALA A 11 14.58 -18.89 -6.43
CA ALA A 11 13.24 -18.31 -6.56
C ALA A 11 12.51 -18.24 -5.22
N CYS A 12 12.64 -19.28 -4.38
CA CYS A 12 12.06 -19.30 -3.03
C CYS A 12 12.70 -18.23 -2.12
N LEU A 13 14.03 -18.08 -2.15
CA LEU A 13 14.73 -17.04 -1.38
C LEU A 13 14.33 -15.62 -1.80
N ILE A 14 14.16 -15.38 -3.11
CA ILE A 14 13.72 -14.09 -3.63
C ILE A 14 12.29 -13.77 -3.13
N ALA A 15 11.39 -14.75 -3.13
CA ALA A 15 10.01 -14.56 -2.68
C ALA A 15 9.90 -14.21 -1.17
N VAL A 16 10.80 -14.71 -0.32
CA VAL A 16 10.78 -14.39 1.12
C VAL A 16 11.29 -12.98 1.40
N ALA A 17 12.23 -12.46 0.60
CA ALA A 17 12.87 -11.18 0.87
C ALA A 17 11.98 -9.94 0.59
N THR A 18 10.82 -10.11 -0.04
CA THR A 18 9.96 -9.00 -0.49
C THR A 18 8.71 -8.78 0.37
N SER A 19 8.58 -9.42 1.53
CA SER A 19 7.43 -9.18 2.41
C SER A 19 7.61 -7.86 3.19
N ALA A 20 6.74 -6.89 2.91
CA ALA A 20 6.61 -5.72 3.77
C ALA A 20 6.15 -6.19 5.17
N HIS A 21 6.82 -5.72 6.23
CA HIS A 21 6.40 -6.01 7.61
C HIS A 21 5.18 -5.16 7.95
N CYS A 22 4.05 -5.83 8.18
CA CYS A 22 2.79 -5.20 8.53
C CYS A 22 2.44 -5.40 10.02
N PRO A 23 1.83 -4.40 10.68
CA PRO A 23 1.49 -3.07 10.17
C PRO A 23 2.70 -2.13 10.07
N LEU A 24 2.63 -1.11 9.23
CA LEU A 24 3.65 -0.07 9.14
C LEU A 24 3.69 0.75 10.46
N GLY A 25 4.91 1.06 10.93
CA GLY A 25 5.11 1.94 12.07
C GLY A 25 4.93 3.41 11.69
N CYS A 26 3.72 3.96 11.89
CA CYS A 26 3.42 5.36 11.59
C CYS A 26 3.62 6.30 12.79
N LYS A 27 4.18 7.49 12.51
CA LYS A 27 4.27 8.57 13.51
C LYS A 27 2.87 9.09 13.83
N ARG A 28 2.66 9.46 15.09
CA ARG A 28 1.41 10.10 15.56
C ARG A 28 1.37 11.60 15.25
N ASN A 29 1.75 11.98 14.04
CA ASN A 29 1.61 13.37 13.55
C ASN A 29 0.31 13.49 12.75
N TYR A 30 -0.51 14.46 13.11
CA TYR A 30 -1.71 14.77 12.34
C TYR A 30 -1.37 15.75 11.21
N LYS A 31 -1.44 15.26 9.97
CA LYS A 31 -1.26 16.00 8.71
C LYS A 31 -2.21 15.39 7.68
N PRO A 32 -3.52 15.68 7.78
CA PRO A 32 -4.54 14.87 7.11
C PRO A 32 -4.37 14.88 5.60
N VAL A 33 -4.57 13.71 4.99
CA VAL A 33 -4.52 13.54 3.53
C VAL A 33 -5.81 12.91 3.02
N CYS A 34 -6.26 13.34 1.85
CA CYS A 34 -7.42 12.78 1.18
C CYS A 34 -6.97 11.61 0.29
N GLY A 35 -7.53 10.43 0.52
CA GLY A 35 -7.43 9.29 -0.38
C GLY A 35 -8.78 8.98 -1.01
N LYS A 36 -8.79 8.50 -2.26
CA LYS A 36 -9.97 7.99 -2.95
C LYS A 36 -9.69 6.62 -3.54
N LYS A 37 -10.69 5.74 -3.54
CA LYS A 37 -10.63 4.44 -4.21
C LYS A 37 -11.90 4.17 -4.99
N LEU A 38 -11.82 3.33 -6.02
CA LEU A 38 -12.97 2.92 -6.79
C LEU A 38 -13.71 1.79 -6.04
N VAL A 39 -14.99 2.00 -5.74
CA VAL A 39 -15.86 0.98 -5.12
C VAL A 39 -17.08 0.85 -6.01
N LYS A 40 -17.30 -0.34 -6.61
CA LYS A 40 -18.48 -0.60 -7.46
C LYS A 40 -18.74 0.49 -8.52
N GLY A 41 -17.67 1.01 -9.14
CA GLY A 41 -17.76 2.01 -10.21
C GLY A 41 -17.85 3.47 -9.76
N TYR A 42 -17.85 3.77 -8.45
CA TYR A 42 -17.83 5.14 -7.95
C TYR A 42 -16.59 5.43 -7.09
N TRP A 43 -16.11 6.67 -7.09
CA TRP A 43 -15.01 7.11 -6.24
C TRP A 43 -15.49 7.32 -4.80
N LYS A 44 -14.94 6.55 -3.86
CA LYS A 44 -15.15 6.72 -2.42
C LYS A 44 -13.94 7.41 -1.80
N LYS A 45 -14.15 8.60 -1.22
CA LYS A 45 -13.13 9.36 -0.49
C LYS A 45 -13.01 8.88 0.97
N LYS A 46 -11.82 8.94 1.54
CA LYS A 46 -11.48 8.69 2.96
C LYS A 46 -10.35 9.64 3.36
N THR A 47 -10.49 10.30 4.50
CA THR A 47 -9.40 11.09 5.10
C THR A 47 -8.54 10.18 5.97
N PHE A 48 -7.23 10.25 5.79
CA PHE A 48 -6.24 9.58 6.63
C PHE A 48 -5.55 10.61 7.52
N SER A 49 -5.12 10.20 8.72
CA SER A 49 -4.46 11.10 9.67
C SER A 49 -3.14 11.68 9.16
N ASN A 50 -2.44 10.93 8.30
CA ASN A 50 -1.23 11.34 7.58
C ASN A 50 -0.94 10.41 6.39
N ASP A 51 0.10 10.72 5.60
CA ASP A 51 0.52 9.95 4.43
C ASP A 51 0.93 8.50 4.78
N CYS A 52 1.55 8.31 5.94
CA CYS A 52 1.97 6.99 6.39
C CYS A 52 0.75 6.08 6.64
N GLU A 53 -0.30 6.60 7.28
CA GLU A 53 -1.52 5.83 7.53
C GLU A 53 -2.23 5.43 6.23
N MET A 54 -2.23 6.29 5.22
CA MET A 54 -2.75 5.93 3.89
C MET A 54 -1.92 4.82 3.24
N ARG A 55 -0.58 4.90 3.36
CA ARG A 55 0.33 3.85 2.87
C ARG A 55 0.14 2.53 3.61
N ASN A 56 -0.04 2.57 4.93
CA ASN A 56 -0.31 1.40 5.76
C ASN A 56 -1.61 0.71 5.35
N GLU A 57 -2.67 1.47 5.07
CA GLU A 57 -3.90 0.92 4.50
C GLU A 57 -3.65 0.19 3.17
N ASN A 58 -2.90 0.80 2.26
CA ASN A 58 -2.67 0.21 0.95
C ASN A 58 -1.78 -1.04 1.01
N GLU A 59 -0.67 -0.97 1.73
CA GLU A 59 0.33 -2.05 1.78
C GLU A 59 -0.09 -3.21 2.69
N CYS A 60 -0.77 -2.93 3.80
CA CYS A 60 -1.03 -3.93 4.84
C CYS A 60 -2.48 -4.38 4.94
N TYR A 61 -3.44 -3.59 4.43
CA TYR A 61 -4.87 -3.89 4.54
C TYR A 61 -5.55 -3.99 3.18
N GLY A 62 -4.79 -4.01 2.08
CA GLY A 62 -5.34 -4.11 0.72
C GLY A 62 -6.16 -2.88 0.32
N GLY A 63 -5.83 -1.71 0.88
CA GLY A 63 -6.34 -0.44 0.39
C GLY A 63 -5.86 -0.17 -1.04
N GLU A 64 -6.71 0.47 -1.82
CA GLU A 64 -6.36 0.93 -3.18
C GLU A 64 -6.59 2.44 -3.26
N TYR A 65 -6.22 3.15 -2.20
CA TYR A 65 -6.41 4.59 -2.13
C TYR A 65 -5.30 5.31 -2.90
N ILE A 66 -5.71 6.10 -3.88
CA ILE A 66 -4.87 7.11 -4.53
C ILE A 66 -5.15 8.48 -3.90
N PRO A 67 -4.22 9.44 -3.94
CA PRO A 67 -4.51 10.80 -3.54
C PRO A 67 -5.75 11.32 -4.26
N CYS A 68 -6.61 12.05 -3.54
CA CYS A 68 -7.57 12.91 -4.21
C CYS A 68 -6.74 13.87 -5.06
N SER A 69 -7.04 13.95 -6.37
CA SER A 69 -6.48 14.99 -7.21
C SER A 69 -6.72 16.33 -6.52
N GLU A 70 -5.69 17.17 -6.45
CA GLU A 70 -5.87 18.62 -6.25
C GLU A 70 -6.56 19.16 -7.49
N ASP A 71 -7.78 18.71 -7.74
CA ASP A 71 -8.67 19.42 -8.63
C ASP A 71 -8.90 20.72 -7.86
N TYR A 72 -8.20 21.78 -8.27
CA TYR A 72 -8.55 23.15 -7.95
C TYR A 72 -10.05 23.28 -8.27
N GLU A 73 -10.89 23.08 -7.26
CA GLU A 73 -12.28 23.50 -7.29
C GLU A 73 -12.21 25.03 -7.24
N ASP A 74 -12.22 25.64 -8.43
CA ASP A 74 -12.56 27.05 -8.65
C ASP A 74 -13.89 27.41 -7.99
#